data_AF-A0A7C1SZ36-F1
#
_entry.id   AF-A0A7C1SZ36-F1
#
_cell.length_a   1.000
_cell.length_b   1.000
_cell.length_c   1.000
_cell.angle_alpha   90.00
_cell.angle_beta   90.00
_cell.angle_gamma   90.00
#
_symmetry.space_group_name_H-M   'P 1'
#
loop_
_entity.id
_entity.type
_entity.pdbx_description
1 polymer ?
#
loop_
_entity_poly.entity_id
_entity_poly.type
_entity_poly.pdbx_seq_one_letter_code
_entity_poly.pdbx_strand_id
1 'polypeptide(L)'
;MIENLWILTKEGILLFSKNFVKLSKPDDIIAGFFTAVDIFIREITKEEIKNISMRDHKFNYIIGDDLIIVISTNEHDNDILIQNLLREVKIIFLEKYSEELKFFSGDIIPFINFDEDLGVLIKDLDVSIKCQICKKIVVGEFRYKNIDNHKIYFCCTSCEIAFSYDK
;
A
#
# COMPACT_ATOMS: atom_id res chain seq x y z
N MET A 1 0.52 10.47 -2.70
CA MET A 1 1.42 9.93 -3.71
C MET A 1 2.25 8.83 -3.09
N ILE A 2 2.43 7.71 -3.80
CA ILE A 2 3.34 6.65 -3.36
C ILE A 2 4.77 7.17 -3.46
N GLU A 3 5.51 7.07 -2.36
CA GLU A 3 6.91 7.51 -2.31
C GLU A 3 7.84 6.32 -2.54
N ASN A 4 7.53 5.18 -1.91
CA ASN A 4 8.30 3.94 -2.04
C ASN A 4 7.42 2.70 -1.85
N LEU A 5 7.92 1.58 -2.35
CA LEU A 5 7.37 0.25 -2.13
C LEU A 5 8.51 -0.73 -1.82
N TRP A 6 8.31 -1.60 -0.84
CA TRP A 6 9.21 -2.71 -0.51
C TRP A 6 8.43 -4.02 -0.42
N ILE A 7 9.02 -5.09 -0.94
CA ILE A 7 8.54 -6.47 -0.81
C ILE A 7 9.67 -7.27 -0.16
N LEU A 8 9.38 -7.82 1.00
CA LEU A 8 10.31 -8.55 1.84
C LEU A 8 9.76 -9.94 2.12
N THR A 9 10.63 -10.90 2.39
CA THR A 9 10.22 -12.13 3.10
C THR A 9 9.94 -11.82 4.57
N LYS A 10 9.23 -12.69 5.29
CA LYS A 10 9.04 -12.56 6.75
C LYS A 10 10.36 -12.61 7.54
N GLU A 11 11.42 -13.19 6.98
CA GLU A 11 12.77 -13.20 7.54
C GLU A 11 13.51 -11.87 7.31
N GLY A 12 12.92 -10.95 6.53
CA GLY A 12 13.47 -9.62 6.27
C GLY A 12 14.42 -9.56 5.07
N ILE A 13 14.40 -10.56 4.19
CA ILE A 13 15.17 -10.50 2.94
C ILE A 13 14.41 -9.63 1.94
N LEU A 14 15.08 -8.58 1.44
CA LEU A 14 14.51 -7.69 0.43
C LEU A 14 14.46 -8.37 -0.94
N LEU A 15 13.25 -8.64 -1.42
CA LEU A 15 13.04 -9.22 -2.75
C LEU A 15 12.97 -8.13 -3.82
N PHE A 16 12.29 -7.03 -3.51
CA PHE A 16 12.09 -5.92 -4.44
C PHE A 16 11.89 -4.60 -3.70
N SER A 17 12.48 -3.53 -4.23
CA SER A 17 12.18 -2.15 -3.83
C SER A 17 11.95 -1.25 -5.04
N LYS A 18 11.04 -0.29 -4.89
CA LYS A 18 10.87 0.81 -5.84
C LYS A 18 10.81 2.14 -5.11
N ASN A 19 11.70 3.03 -5.49
CA ASN A 19 11.75 4.40 -5.01
C ASN A 19 11.19 5.34 -6.08
N PHE A 20 10.04 5.97 -5.82
CA PHE A 20 9.38 6.90 -6.74
C PHE A 20 9.77 8.35 -6.45
N VAL A 21 10.06 8.65 -5.18
CA VAL A 21 10.52 9.96 -4.72
C VAL A 21 11.89 9.74 -4.08
N LYS A 22 12.95 10.23 -4.76
CA LYS A 22 14.37 10.07 -4.36
C LYS A 22 14.59 10.24 -2.86
N LEU A 23 14.44 9.14 -2.13
CA LEU A 23 14.77 9.03 -0.71
C LEU A 23 16.16 8.42 -0.64
N SER A 24 17.13 9.18 -0.13
CA SER A 24 18.54 8.77 -0.07
C SER A 24 18.81 7.84 1.12
N LYS A 25 18.03 6.76 1.28
CA LYS A 25 18.24 5.79 2.37
C LYS A 25 18.53 4.39 1.82
N PRO A 26 19.41 3.60 2.47
CA PRO A 26 19.68 2.23 2.05
C PRO A 26 18.48 1.33 2.34
N ASP A 27 18.03 0.56 1.36
CA ASP A 27 16.86 -0.31 1.48
C ASP A 27 17.05 -1.42 2.54
N ASP A 28 18.29 -1.89 2.77
CA ASP A 28 18.59 -2.94 3.76
C ASP A 28 18.24 -2.55 5.19
N ILE A 29 18.45 -1.28 5.55
CA ILE A 29 18.10 -0.76 6.88
C ILE A 29 16.58 -0.76 7.05
N ILE A 30 15.86 -0.45 5.99
CA ILE A 30 14.40 -0.37 5.98
C ILE A 30 13.80 -1.78 6.09
N ALA A 31 14.36 -2.76 5.36
CA ALA A 31 13.94 -4.16 5.43
C ALA A 31 14.03 -4.72 6.86
N GLY A 32 15.20 -4.57 7.50
CA GLY A 32 15.40 -5.03 8.88
C GLY A 32 14.48 -4.34 9.88
N PHE A 33 14.22 -3.03 9.71
CA PHE A 33 13.30 -2.28 10.56
C PHE A 33 11.86 -2.80 10.45
N PHE A 34 11.34 -2.99 9.25
CA PHE A 34 9.96 -3.44 9.05
C PHE A 34 9.71 -4.83 9.62
N THR A 35 10.64 -5.76 9.43
CA THR A 35 10.56 -7.10 10.03
C THR A 35 10.63 -7.05 11.55
N ALA A 36 11.53 -6.25 12.12
CA ALA A 36 11.65 -6.12 13.57
C ALA A 36 10.38 -5.55 14.21
N VAL A 37 9.75 -4.55 13.57
CA VAL A 37 8.49 -3.98 14.05
C VAL A 37 7.36 -5.02 14.00
N ASP A 38 7.23 -5.76 12.91
CA ASP A 38 6.20 -6.81 12.81
C ASP A 38 6.39 -7.89 13.88
N ILE A 39 7.61 -8.40 14.05
CA ILE A 39 7.94 -9.36 15.11
C ILE A 39 7.54 -8.80 16.48
N PHE A 40 7.92 -7.57 16.79
CA PHE A 40 7.61 -6.93 18.06
C PHE A 40 6.09 -6.83 18.31
N ILE A 41 5.31 -6.40 17.32
CA ILE A 41 3.86 -6.28 17.46
C ILE A 41 3.23 -7.65 17.68
N ARG A 42 3.58 -8.66 16.89
CA ARG A 42 3.04 -10.02 17.03
C ARG A 42 3.34 -10.63 18.40
N GLU A 43 4.55 -10.42 18.93
CA GLU A 43 4.93 -10.94 20.25
C GLU A 43 4.11 -10.31 21.40
N ILE A 44 3.77 -9.03 21.27
CA ILE A 44 3.08 -8.28 22.34
C ILE A 44 1.56 -8.41 22.24
N THR A 45 1.00 -8.28 21.04
CA THR A 45 -0.46 -8.16 20.85
C THR A 45 -1.08 -9.41 20.24
N LYS A 46 -0.27 -10.29 19.63
CA LYS A 46 -0.74 -11.37 18.74
C LYS A 46 -1.51 -10.88 17.52
N GLU A 47 -1.38 -9.59 17.20
CA GLU A 47 -1.98 -8.96 16.02
C GLU A 47 -0.89 -8.65 14.99
N GLU A 48 -1.30 -8.28 13.78
CA GLU A 48 -0.41 -7.84 12.71
C GLU A 48 -0.38 -6.31 12.64
N ILE A 49 0.79 -5.76 12.32
CA ILE A 49 0.88 -4.33 12.04
C ILE A 49 0.13 -3.99 10.75
N LYS A 50 -0.74 -2.98 10.82
CA LYS A 50 -1.45 -2.44 9.64
C LYS A 50 -0.78 -1.20 9.06
N ASN A 51 -0.34 -0.28 9.92
CA ASN A 51 0.38 0.92 9.50
C ASN A 51 1.24 1.48 10.63
N ILE A 52 2.26 2.26 10.23
CA ILE A 52 2.99 3.20 11.09
C ILE A 52 2.70 4.59 10.56
N SER A 53 2.11 5.44 11.39
CA SER A 53 1.85 6.85 11.06
C SER A 53 2.88 7.75 11.74
N MET A 54 3.56 8.56 10.94
CA MET A 54 4.46 9.64 11.38
C MET A 54 3.82 11.00 11.06
N ARG A 55 4.50 12.10 11.43
CA ARG A 55 3.98 13.46 11.19
C ARG A 55 3.63 13.71 9.72
N ASP A 56 4.52 13.38 8.79
CA ASP A 56 4.35 13.73 7.38
C ASP A 56 4.25 12.49 6.47
N HIS A 57 4.51 11.30 7.02
CA HIS A 57 4.61 10.06 6.28
C HIS A 57 3.82 8.93 6.94
N LYS A 58 3.35 8.00 6.14
CA LYS A 58 2.74 6.75 6.59
C LYS A 58 3.42 5.57 5.92
N PHE A 59 3.61 4.49 6.67
CA PHE A 59 4.01 3.19 6.15
C PHE A 59 2.84 2.24 6.30
N ASN A 60 2.26 1.81 5.19
CA ASN A 60 1.14 0.88 5.18
C ASN A 60 1.66 -0.53 4.89
N TYR A 61 1.17 -1.50 5.66
CA TYR A 61 1.61 -2.88 5.62
C TYR A 61 0.51 -3.79 5.07
N ILE A 62 0.93 -4.83 4.37
CA ILE A 62 0.20 -6.08 4.25
C ILE A 62 1.16 -7.24 4.50
N ILE A 63 0.73 -8.18 5.34
CA ILE A 63 1.53 -9.31 5.79
C ILE A 63 0.79 -10.60 5.45
N GLY A 64 1.53 -11.65 5.07
CA GLY A 64 0.98 -12.97 4.79
C GLY A 64 1.61 -13.60 3.54
N ASP A 65 1.39 -14.90 3.35
CA ASP A 65 2.04 -15.70 2.29
C ASP A 65 3.57 -15.57 2.33
N ASP A 66 4.10 -15.53 3.56
CA ASP A 66 5.52 -15.36 3.90
C ASP A 66 6.17 -14.08 3.35
N LEU A 67 5.35 -13.10 3.00
CA LEU A 67 5.76 -11.77 2.59
C LEU A 67 5.36 -10.69 3.60
N ILE A 68 6.17 -9.64 3.64
CA ILE A 68 5.86 -8.33 4.23
C ILE A 68 5.98 -7.32 3.08
N ILE A 69 4.86 -6.69 2.72
CA ILE A 69 4.84 -5.64 1.69
C ILE A 69 4.51 -4.32 2.35
N VAL A 70 5.33 -3.31 2.10
CA VAL A 70 5.21 -1.99 2.70
C VAL A 70 5.20 -0.92 1.62
N ILE A 71 4.25 0.01 1.72
CA ILE A 71 4.20 1.21 0.90
C ILE A 71 4.36 2.43 1.81
N SER A 72 5.27 3.33 1.46
CA SER A 72 5.34 4.65 2.09
C SER A 72 4.60 5.70 1.27
N THR A 73 3.84 6.53 1.96
CA THR A 73 3.01 7.60 1.39
C THR A 73 3.08 8.84 2.28
N ASN A 74 2.55 9.95 1.77
CA ASN A 74 2.29 11.12 2.60
C ASN A 74 1.18 10.81 3.62
N GLU A 75 1.15 11.54 4.75
CA GLU A 75 0.08 11.45 5.76
C GLU A 75 -1.34 11.64 5.17
N HIS A 76 -1.46 12.47 4.12
CA HIS A 76 -2.74 12.82 3.50
C HIS A 76 -3.25 11.81 2.47
N ASP A 77 -2.49 10.75 2.20
CA ASP A 77 -2.95 9.70 1.28
C ASP A 77 -4.04 8.82 1.90
N ASN A 78 -4.90 8.29 1.03
CA ASN A 78 -6.05 7.51 1.48
C ASN A 78 -5.66 6.07 1.82
N ASP A 79 -5.65 5.73 3.12
CA ASP A 79 -5.23 4.41 3.60
C ASP A 79 -6.01 3.25 2.97
N ILE A 80 -7.30 3.42 2.62
CA ILE A 80 -8.10 2.36 1.99
C ILE A 80 -7.61 2.11 0.55
N LEU A 81 -7.33 3.16 -0.22
CA LEU A 81 -6.76 2.98 -1.57
C LEU A 81 -5.38 2.35 -1.52
N ILE A 82 -4.54 2.79 -0.58
CA ILE A 82 -3.20 2.22 -0.40
C ILE A 82 -3.29 0.75 0.01
N GLN A 83 -4.23 0.38 0.88
CA GLN A 83 -4.46 -1.01 1.28
C GLN A 83 -5.00 -1.87 0.12
N ASN A 84 -5.82 -1.30 -0.77
CA ASN A 84 -6.24 -2.01 -1.99
C ASN A 84 -5.05 -2.24 -2.93
N LEU A 85 -4.22 -1.22 -3.15
CA LEU A 85 -3.00 -1.35 -3.95
C LEU A 85 -2.07 -2.40 -3.36
N LEU A 86 -1.85 -2.40 -2.04
CA LEU A 86 -1.02 -3.42 -1.38
C LEU A 86 -1.53 -4.85 -1.66
N ARG A 87 -2.85 -5.06 -1.66
CA ARG A 87 -3.45 -6.36 -2.01
C ARG A 87 -3.22 -6.71 -3.47
N GLU A 88 -3.42 -5.76 -4.39
CA GLU A 88 -3.21 -5.98 -5.82
C GLU A 88 -1.75 -6.30 -6.13
N VAL A 89 -0.82 -5.53 -5.56
CA VAL A 89 0.63 -5.80 -5.64
C VAL A 89 0.93 -7.20 -5.14
N LYS A 90 0.41 -7.57 -3.97
CA LYS A 90 0.62 -8.90 -3.39
C LYS A 90 0.14 -10.02 -4.33
N ILE A 91 -1.08 -9.89 -4.85
CA ILE A 91 -1.67 -10.89 -5.76
C ILE A 91 -0.80 -11.06 -6.99
N ILE A 92 -0.48 -9.97 -7.70
CA ILE A 92 0.29 -10.04 -8.94
C ILE A 92 1.72 -10.56 -8.67
N PHE A 93 2.35 -10.13 -7.58
CA PHE A 93 3.68 -10.59 -7.21
C PHE A 93 3.70 -12.10 -6.93
N LEU A 94 2.73 -12.61 -6.16
CA LEU A 94 2.60 -14.04 -5.87
C LEU A 94 2.26 -14.84 -7.13
N GLU A 95 1.36 -14.36 -7.98
CA GLU A 95 1.02 -15.02 -9.25
C GLU A 95 2.25 -15.15 -10.15
N LYS A 96 3.04 -14.08 -10.27
CA LYS A 96 4.23 -14.05 -11.13
C LYS A 96 5.38 -14.89 -10.60
N TYR A 97 5.64 -14.86 -9.30
CA TYR A 97 6.86 -15.43 -8.72
C TYR A 97 6.62 -16.61 -7.75
N SER A 98 5.44 -17.26 -7.82
CA SER A 98 5.09 -18.36 -6.89
C SER A 98 6.09 -19.51 -6.90
N GLU A 99 6.68 -19.87 -8.05
CA GLU A 99 7.65 -20.96 -8.13
C GLU A 99 9.01 -20.54 -7.54
N GLU A 100 9.48 -19.34 -7.86
CA GLU A 100 10.71 -18.76 -7.33
C GLU A 100 10.65 -18.60 -5.80
N LEU A 101 9.48 -18.24 -5.26
CA LEU A 101 9.24 -18.15 -3.83
C LEU A 101 9.26 -19.52 -3.14
N LYS A 102 8.70 -20.57 -3.76
CA LYS A 102 8.71 -21.93 -3.19
C LYS A 102 10.12 -22.50 -3.06
N PHE A 103 10.99 -22.20 -4.02
CA PHE A 103 12.37 -22.68 -4.04
C PHE A 103 13.37 -21.60 -3.63
N PHE A 104 12.89 -20.56 -2.93
CA PHE A 104 13.70 -19.43 -2.57
C PHE A 104 14.84 -19.85 -1.63
N SER A 105 16.07 -19.56 -2.04
CA SER A 105 17.30 -19.88 -1.32
C SER A 105 18.20 -18.66 -1.13
N GLY A 106 17.62 -17.45 -1.28
CA GLY A 106 18.32 -16.18 -1.15
C GLY A 106 18.67 -15.49 -2.47
N ASP A 107 18.40 -16.10 -3.63
CA ASP A 107 18.58 -15.44 -4.93
C ASP A 107 17.45 -14.46 -5.21
N ILE A 108 17.76 -13.17 -5.19
CA ILE A 108 16.80 -12.08 -5.39
C ILE A 108 16.68 -11.64 -6.86
N ILE A 109 17.56 -12.11 -7.75
CA ILE A 109 17.62 -11.68 -9.16
C ILE A 109 16.27 -11.83 -9.88
N PRO A 110 15.49 -12.92 -9.69
CA PRO A 110 14.22 -13.09 -10.39
C PRO A 110 13.20 -11.97 -10.13
N PHE A 111 13.23 -11.36 -8.94
CA PHE A 111 12.22 -10.39 -8.50
C PHE A 111 12.49 -8.95 -8.97
N ILE A 112 13.72 -8.65 -9.43
CA ILE A 112 14.15 -7.30 -9.81
C ILE A 112 13.28 -6.73 -10.95
N ASN A 113 12.76 -7.59 -11.83
CA ASN A 113 11.97 -7.20 -13.00
C ASN A 113 10.47 -7.01 -12.70
N PHE A 114 10.08 -6.86 -11.44
CA PHE A 114 8.69 -6.54 -11.08
C PHE A 114 8.29 -5.08 -11.41
N ASP A 115 9.25 -4.25 -11.79
CA ASP A 115 9.04 -2.84 -12.14
C ASP A 115 7.99 -2.61 -13.23
N GLU A 116 7.92 -3.48 -14.24
CA GLU A 116 6.98 -3.35 -15.35
C GLU A 116 5.53 -3.58 -14.88
N ASP A 117 5.30 -4.64 -14.11
CA ASP A 117 3.98 -4.97 -13.57
C ASP A 117 3.52 -3.90 -12.58
N LEU A 118 4.43 -3.43 -11.73
CA LEU A 118 4.16 -2.35 -10.80
C LEU A 118 3.84 -1.04 -11.53
N GLY A 119 4.53 -0.76 -12.64
CA GLY A 119 4.26 0.37 -13.51
C GLY A 119 2.85 0.35 -14.08
N VAL A 120 2.36 -0.82 -14.50
CA VAL A 120 0.98 -1.00 -14.99
C VAL A 120 -0.04 -0.73 -13.87
N LEU A 121 0.19 -1.26 -12.66
CA LEU A 121 -0.69 -1.03 -11.51
C LEU A 121 -0.82 0.46 -11.13
N ILE A 122 0.26 1.21 -11.22
CA ILE A 122 0.30 2.60 -10.74
C ILE A 122 -0.19 3.59 -11.79
N LYS A 123 -0.17 3.23 -13.09
CA LYS A 123 -0.41 4.15 -14.20
C LYS A 123 -1.76 4.87 -14.15
N ASP A 124 -2.78 4.23 -13.58
CA ASP A 124 -4.14 4.76 -13.48
C ASP A 124 -4.56 5.11 -12.04
N LEU A 125 -3.63 5.00 -11.07
CA LEU A 125 -3.95 5.13 -9.66
C LEU A 125 -3.85 6.58 -9.18
N ASP A 126 -4.98 7.30 -9.20
CA ASP A 126 -5.13 8.49 -8.37
C ASP A 126 -5.40 8.07 -6.92
N VAL A 127 -4.34 8.05 -6.10
CA VAL A 127 -4.45 7.75 -4.66
C VAL A 127 -5.12 8.89 -3.87
N SER A 128 -5.50 9.98 -4.53
CA SER A 128 -6.27 11.08 -3.95
C SER A 128 -7.75 10.97 -4.32
N ILE A 129 -8.57 10.54 -3.35
CA ILE A 129 -10.03 10.62 -3.50
C ILE A 129 -10.44 12.06 -3.24
N LYS A 130 -11.20 12.69 -4.14
CA LYS A 130 -11.83 13.99 -3.88
C LYS A 130 -13.29 13.82 -3.51
N CYS A 131 -13.73 14.52 -2.47
CA CYS A 131 -15.14 14.56 -2.10
C CYS A 131 -15.97 15.19 -3.22
N GLN A 132 -17.06 14.55 -3.61
CA GLN A 132 -17.88 15.03 -4.72
C GLN A 132 -18.52 16.41 -4.46
N ILE A 133 -18.81 16.73 -3.20
CA ILE A 133 -19.45 18.00 -2.81
C ILE A 133 -18.43 19.09 -2.52
N CYS A 134 -17.60 18.93 -1.49
CA CYS A 134 -16.71 20.00 -1.07
C CYS A 134 -15.38 20.05 -1.82
N LYS A 135 -15.13 19.08 -2.72
CA LYS A 135 -13.90 18.92 -3.52
C LYS A 135 -12.60 18.74 -2.73
N LYS A 136 -12.68 18.67 -1.40
CA LYS A 136 -11.53 18.37 -0.53
C LYS A 136 -11.05 16.94 -0.77
N ILE A 137 -9.74 16.74 -0.61
CA ILE A 137 -9.15 15.41 -0.59
C ILE A 137 -9.72 14.66 0.63
N VAL A 138 -10.16 13.43 0.39
CA VAL A 138 -10.71 12.53 1.39
C VAL A 138 -9.56 11.72 1.98
N VAL A 139 -9.15 12.15 3.17
CA VAL A 139 -8.16 11.50 4.01
C VAL A 139 -8.83 10.42 4.86
N GLY A 140 -8.32 9.19 4.83
CA GLY A 140 -8.76 8.10 5.70
C GLY A 140 -10.11 7.46 5.33
N GLU A 141 -10.90 7.11 6.36
CA GLU A 141 -12.22 6.49 6.17
C GLU A 141 -13.17 7.43 5.42
N PHE A 142 -13.88 6.88 4.43
CA PHE A 142 -14.73 7.65 3.55
C PHE A 142 -16.11 7.03 3.39
N ARG A 143 -17.04 7.87 2.98
CA ARG A 143 -18.39 7.46 2.59
C ARG A 143 -18.45 7.40 1.08
N TYR A 144 -19.20 6.46 0.53
CA TYR A 144 -19.41 6.42 -0.90
C TYR A 144 -20.81 5.93 -1.26
N LYS A 145 -21.29 6.35 -2.43
CA LYS A 145 -22.51 5.85 -3.08
C LYS A 145 -22.15 5.26 -4.43
N ASN A 146 -22.75 4.13 -4.78
CA ASN A 146 -22.66 3.57 -6.12
C ASN A 146 -23.80 4.15 -6.98
N ILE A 147 -23.47 4.80 -8.09
CA ILE A 147 -24.43 5.38 -9.03
C ILE A 147 -23.99 5.02 -10.45
N ASP A 148 -24.86 4.38 -11.22
CA ASP A 148 -24.61 4.01 -12.62
C ASP A 148 -23.22 3.36 -12.85
N ASN A 149 -22.87 2.38 -12.00
CA ASN A 149 -21.57 1.69 -11.97
C ASN A 149 -20.34 2.54 -11.57
N HIS A 150 -20.52 3.76 -11.10
CA HIS A 150 -19.45 4.63 -10.60
C HIS A 150 -19.54 4.79 -9.07
N LYS A 151 -18.38 4.81 -8.40
CA LYS A 151 -18.28 5.15 -6.98
C LYS A 151 -18.14 6.66 -6.80
N ILE A 152 -19.06 7.26 -6.07
CA ILE A 152 -19.00 8.67 -5.68
C ILE A 152 -18.59 8.75 -4.22
N TYR A 153 -17.53 9.51 -3.92
CA TYR A 153 -16.91 9.54 -2.61
C TYR A 153 -17.19 10.85 -1.85
N PHE A 154 -17.26 10.76 -0.53
CA PHE A 154 -17.56 11.89 0.36
C PHE A 154 -16.65 11.89 1.59
N CYS A 155 -16.20 13.08 2.00
CA CYS A 155 -15.33 13.25 3.18
C CYS A 155 -16.08 13.18 4.52
N CYS A 156 -17.41 13.36 4.52
CA CYS A 156 -18.22 13.37 5.74
C CYS A 156 -19.71 13.13 5.44
N THR A 157 -20.49 12.83 6.48
CA THR A 157 -21.95 12.58 6.39
C THR A 157 -22.70 13.77 5.80
N SER A 158 -22.32 15.00 6.16
CA SER A 158 -22.97 16.21 5.63
C SER A 158 -22.80 16.34 4.12
N CYS A 159 -21.62 15.99 3.58
CA CYS A 159 -21.39 15.98 2.13
C CYS A 159 -22.17 14.85 1.44
N GLU A 160 -22.31 13.69 2.07
CA GLU A 160 -23.11 12.58 1.53
C GLU A 160 -24.61 12.92 1.46
N ILE A 161 -25.13 13.62 2.46
CA ILE A 161 -26.54 14.06 2.53
C ILE A 161 -26.80 15.21 1.55
N ALA A 162 -25.87 16.18 1.45
CA ALA A 162 -26.00 17.33 0.56
C ALA A 162 -25.89 16.95 -0.93
N PHE A 163 -25.49 15.72 -1.24
CA PHE A 163 -25.40 15.23 -2.60
C PHE A 163 -26.77 14.88 -3.18
N SER A 164 -27.22 15.70 -4.13
CA SER A 164 -28.30 15.40 -5.05
C SER A 164 -27.74 14.91 -6.39
N TYR A 165 -28.32 13.84 -6.91
CA TYR A 165 -28.03 13.33 -8.25
C TYR A 165 -29.21 13.70 -9.16
N ASP A 166 -29.03 14.74 -9.96
CA ASP A 166 -29.97 15.06 -11.02
C ASP A 166 -29.60 14.17 -12.22
N LYS A 167 -30.53 13.31 -12.63
CA LYS A 167 -30.39 12.39 -13.76
C LYS A 167 -30.40 13.12 -15.10
#